data_AF-A0A3M1ZNQ3-F1
#
_entry.id   AF-A0A3M1ZNQ3-F1
#
_cell.length_a   1.000
_cell.length_b   1.000
_cell.length_c   1.000
_cell.angle_alpha   90.00
_cell.angle_beta   90.00
_cell.angle_gamma   90.00
#
_symmetry.space_group_name_H-M   'P 1'
#
loop_
_entity.id
_entity.type
_entity.pdbx_description
1 polymer ?
#
loop_
_entity_poly.entity_id
_entity_poly.type
_entity_poly.pdbx_seq_one_letter_code
_entity_poly.pdbx_strand_id
1 'polypeptide(L)'
;MTVNLNFKLKKYDEVWTKDGHRLGEAHCIYHRTKDINPLLQLYPAYVHVVSLELGDDFWIPTDYLGGRDEETGHVTLTVPMEVVQERTWTRMPEFIIEKEAIKEDLPAT
;
A
#
# COMPACT_ATOMS: atom_id res chain seq x y z
N MET A 1 -8.24 -5.96 12.67
CA MET A 1 -7.19 -5.00 13.10
C MET A 1 -7.39 -3.74 12.29
N THR A 2 -7.26 -2.57 12.88
CA THR A 2 -7.34 -1.30 12.14
C THR A 2 -5.92 -0.81 11.93
N VAL A 3 -5.54 -0.48 10.69
CA VAL A 3 -4.25 0.15 10.43
C VAL A 3 -4.28 1.55 11.02
N ASN A 4 -3.34 1.87 11.91
CA ASN A 4 -3.20 3.22 12.44
C ASN A 4 -2.46 4.09 11.42
N LEU A 5 -3.17 4.50 10.38
CA LEU A 5 -2.73 5.58 9.52
C LEU A 5 -3.02 6.92 10.21
N ASN A 6 -2.09 7.86 10.13
CA ASN A 6 -2.30 9.23 10.62
C ASN A 6 -3.27 10.04 9.75
N PHE A 7 -3.85 9.43 8.71
CA PHE A 7 -4.79 10.02 7.78
C PHE A 7 -5.82 8.97 7.35
N LYS A 8 -6.91 9.42 6.72
CA LYS A 8 -7.94 8.54 6.16
C LYS A 8 -7.61 8.20 4.71
N LEU A 9 -7.30 6.93 4.46
CA LEU A 9 -7.19 6.35 3.13
C LEU A 9 -8.60 5.98 2.62
N LYS A 10 -8.88 6.31 1.38
CA LYS A 10 -10.12 6.04 0.67
C LYS A 10 -9.86 5.19 -0.57
N LYS A 11 -10.92 4.55 -1.06
CA LYS A 11 -10.87 3.84 -2.32
C LYS A 11 -10.63 4.83 -3.46
N TYR A 12 -9.78 4.45 -4.40
CA TYR A 12 -9.34 5.25 -5.55
C TYR A 12 -8.47 6.46 -5.19
N ASP A 13 -7.99 6.56 -3.96
CA ASP A 13 -6.94 7.53 -3.66
C ASP A 13 -5.70 7.20 -4.51
N GLU A 14 -5.19 8.20 -5.21
CA GLU A 14 -3.95 8.05 -5.94
C GLU A 14 -2.77 7.93 -4.99
N VAL A 15 -1.91 6.95 -5.26
CA VAL A 15 -0.69 6.69 -4.50
C VAL A 15 0.52 7.08 -5.33
N TRP A 16 1.34 7.95 -4.75
CA TRP A 16 2.51 8.53 -5.38
C TRP A 16 3.76 8.28 -4.55
N THR A 17 4.90 8.07 -5.18
CA THR A 17 6.19 7.97 -4.50
C THR A 17 6.65 9.34 -3.99
N LYS A 18 7.60 9.34 -3.05
CA LYS A 18 8.16 10.57 -2.48
C LYS A 18 8.79 11.49 -3.53
N ASP A 19 9.32 10.92 -4.60
CA ASP A 19 9.95 11.61 -5.72
C ASP A 19 8.99 11.94 -6.87
N GLY A 20 7.67 11.80 -6.65
CA GLY A 20 6.66 12.32 -7.57
C GLY A 20 6.27 11.38 -8.70
N HIS A 21 6.47 10.07 -8.57
CA HIS A 21 5.99 9.08 -9.54
C HIS A 21 4.65 8.49 -9.09
N ARG A 22 3.67 8.49 -10.00
CA ARG A 22 2.37 7.85 -9.76
C ARG A 22 2.53 6.33 -9.81
N LEU A 23 2.04 5.63 -8.79
CA LEU A 23 1.97 4.17 -8.80
C LEU A 23 0.62 3.69 -9.30
N GLY A 24 -0.47 4.29 -8.82
CA GLY A 24 -1.82 3.87 -9.17
C GLY A 24 -2.83 4.28 -8.10
N GLU A 25 -3.90 3.51 -7.96
CA GLU A 25 -5.04 3.82 -7.10
C GLU A 25 -5.22 2.78 -5.99
N ALA A 26 -5.48 3.23 -4.76
CA ALA A 26 -5.69 2.36 -3.61
C ALA A 26 -7.06 1.65 -3.67
N HIS A 27 -7.10 0.33 -3.49
CA HIS A 27 -8.33 -0.46 -3.61
C HIS A 27 -8.81 -1.05 -2.28
N CYS A 28 -7.91 -1.69 -1.54
CA CYS A 28 -8.21 -2.38 -0.28
C CYS A 28 -6.94 -2.57 0.55
N ILE A 29 -7.11 -2.94 1.82
CA ILE A 29 -6.03 -3.29 2.73
C ILE A 29 -6.11 -4.79 3.04
N TYR A 30 -4.98 -5.48 2.99
CA TYR A 30 -4.85 -6.86 3.46
C TYR A 30 -4.08 -6.89 4.77
N HIS A 31 -4.71 -7.41 5.80
CA HIS A 31 -4.14 -7.55 7.14
C HIS A 31 -3.57 -8.94 7.33
N ARG A 32 -2.28 -8.99 7.69
CA ARG A 32 -1.60 -10.20 8.12
C ARG A 32 -2.10 -10.57 9.52
N THR A 33 -2.44 -11.84 9.72
CA THR A 33 -3.02 -12.33 10.99
C THR A 33 -2.00 -13.03 11.89
N LYS A 34 -0.82 -13.39 11.37
CA LYS A 34 0.25 -14.13 12.07
C LYS A 34 1.63 -13.65 11.64
N ASP A 35 2.66 -13.95 12.43
CA ASP A 35 4.08 -13.80 12.06
C ASP A 35 4.49 -12.39 11.61
N ILE A 36 4.00 -11.37 12.32
CA ILE A 36 4.40 -9.97 12.07
C ILE A 36 5.84 -9.78 12.57
N ASN A 37 6.74 -9.47 11.66
CA ASN A 37 8.14 -9.20 11.95
C ASN A 37 8.72 -8.21 10.92
N PRO A 38 8.74 -6.90 11.23
CA PRO A 38 9.25 -5.88 10.32
C PRO A 38 10.73 -6.08 9.93
N LEU A 39 11.56 -6.67 10.80
CA LEU A 39 12.96 -6.96 10.49
C LEU A 39 13.10 -8.00 9.36
N LEU A 40 12.11 -8.87 9.22
CA LEU A 40 11.99 -9.85 8.14
C LEU A 40 11.08 -9.37 7.01
N GLN A 41 10.69 -8.08 7.02
CA GLN A 41 9.76 -7.49 6.05
C GLN A 41 8.37 -8.15 6.06
N LEU A 42 7.99 -8.78 7.17
CA LEU A 42 6.66 -9.35 7.40
C LEU A 42 5.78 -8.28 8.04
N TYR A 43 5.35 -7.31 7.22
CA TYR A 43 4.58 -6.17 7.69
C TYR A 43 3.14 -6.57 8.08
N PRO A 44 2.53 -5.82 9.02
CA PRO A 44 1.19 -6.14 9.54
C PRO A 44 0.08 -5.95 8.50
N ALA A 45 0.23 -5.01 7.57
CA ALA A 45 -0.79 -4.75 6.56
C ALA A 45 -0.19 -4.16 5.27
N TYR A 46 -0.83 -4.48 4.15
CA TYR A 46 -0.47 -4.02 2.82
C TYR A 46 -1.67 -3.39 2.14
N VAL A 47 -1.48 -2.23 1.50
CA VAL A 47 -2.43 -1.64 0.56
C VAL A 47 -2.22 -2.27 -0.82
N HIS A 48 -3.32 -2.70 -1.42
CA HIS A 48 -3.37 -3.04 -2.84
C HIS A 48 -3.57 -1.77 -3.65
N VAL A 49 -2.58 -1.43 -4.46
CA VAL A 49 -2.61 -0.33 -5.42
C VAL A 49 -2.69 -0.91 -6.82
N VAL A 50 -3.68 -0.52 -7.61
CA VAL A 50 -3.84 -0.98 -8.99
C VAL A 50 -3.35 0.10 -9.94
N SER A 51 -2.45 -0.27 -10.85
CA SER A 51 -1.92 0.62 -11.88
C SER A 51 -2.44 0.24 -13.26
N LEU A 52 -3.42 0.99 -13.76
CA LEU A 52 -3.87 0.82 -15.14
C LEU A 52 -2.83 1.31 -16.15
N GLU A 53 -2.02 2.29 -15.77
CA GLU A 53 -0.98 2.87 -16.62
C GLU A 53 0.20 1.92 -16.82
N LEU A 54 0.65 1.28 -15.74
CA LEU A 54 1.75 0.32 -15.78
C LEU A 54 1.27 -1.11 -16.10
N GLY A 55 -0.04 -1.36 -16.05
CA GLY A 55 -0.62 -2.69 -16.23
C GLY A 55 -0.21 -3.67 -15.14
N ASP A 56 0.02 -3.17 -13.92
CA ASP A 56 0.56 -3.94 -12.80
C ASP A 56 -0.14 -3.57 -11.47
N ASP A 57 0.02 -4.42 -10.48
CA ASP A 57 -0.50 -4.25 -9.13
C ASP A 57 0.65 -4.12 -8.13
N PHE A 58 0.55 -3.16 -7.22
CA PHE A 58 1.50 -2.99 -6.13
C PHE A 58 0.89 -3.36 -4.79
N TRP A 59 1.69 -4.01 -3.97
CA TRP A 59 1.38 -4.44 -2.60
C TRP A 59 2.27 -3.65 -1.66
N ILE A 60 1.80 -2.47 -1.26
CA ILE A 60 2.58 -1.50 -0.50
C ILE A 60 2.37 -1.72 1.00
N PRO A 61 3.41 -1.98 1.80
CA PRO A 61 3.23 -2.04 3.25
C PRO A 61 2.77 -0.70 3.79
N THR A 62 1.77 -0.72 4.66
CA THR A 62 1.13 0.51 5.18
C THR A 62 2.09 1.42 5.94
N ASP A 63 3.17 0.87 6.50
CA ASP A 63 4.28 1.60 7.14
C ASP A 63 4.97 2.60 6.20
N TYR A 64 4.84 2.41 4.87
CA TYR A 64 5.41 3.31 3.87
C TYR A 64 4.44 4.40 3.40
N LEU A 65 3.20 4.44 3.89
CA LEU A 65 2.27 5.54 3.58
C LEU A 65 2.61 6.76 4.44
N GLY A 66 3.10 7.82 3.80
CA GLY A 66 3.60 9.04 4.45
C GLY A 66 2.52 10.06 4.81
N GLY A 67 1.35 9.98 4.19
CA GLY A 67 0.26 10.92 4.44
C GLY A 67 -0.46 11.32 3.17
N ARG A 68 -1.43 12.23 3.32
CA ARG A 68 -2.02 12.94 2.19
C ARG A 68 -1.32 14.29 2.02
N ASP A 69 -0.87 14.57 0.81
CA ASP A 69 -0.34 15.86 0.42
C ASP A 69 -1.46 16.92 0.39
N GLU A 70 -1.25 18.06 1.03
CA GLU A 70 -2.30 19.09 1.19
C GLU A 70 -2.55 19.89 -0.10
N GLU A 71 -1.55 20.02 -0.97
CA GLU A 71 -1.65 20.80 -2.20
C GLU A 71 -2.35 20.01 -3.31
N THR A 72 -2.01 18.74 -3.43
CA THR A 72 -2.47 17.86 -4.51
C THR A 72 -3.59 16.92 -4.10
N GLY A 73 -3.73 16.65 -2.80
CA GLY A 73 -4.69 15.69 -2.26
C GLY A 73 -4.29 14.23 -2.46
N HIS A 74 -3.12 13.94 -3.02
CA HIS A 74 -2.64 12.57 -3.26
C HIS A 74 -2.10 11.92 -1.99
N VAL A 75 -2.08 10.59 -1.94
CA VAL A 75 -1.39 9.84 -0.89
C VAL A 75 0.06 9.64 -1.31
N THR A 76 0.99 10.07 -0.47
CA THR A 76 2.42 10.01 -0.78
C THR A 76 3.10 8.91 0.04
N LEU A 77 3.97 8.13 -0.60
CA LEU A 77 4.84 7.18 0.08
C LEU A 77 6.02 7.91 0.74
N THR A 78 6.58 7.30 1.78
CA THR A 78 7.81 7.81 2.43
C THR A 78 9.08 7.50 1.63
N VAL A 79 8.97 6.73 0.54
CA VAL A 79 10.10 6.22 -0.26
C VAL A 79 10.02 6.65 -1.73
N PRO A 80 11.17 6.75 -2.44
CA PRO A 80 11.21 7.03 -3.88
C PRO A 80 10.88 5.79 -4.73
N MET A 81 10.70 6.00 -6.04
CA MET A 81 10.39 4.92 -7.00
C MET A 81 11.47 3.84 -7.08
N GLU A 82 12.74 4.21 -6.92
CA GLU A 82 13.86 3.26 -6.87
C GLU A 82 13.63 2.16 -5.82
N VAL A 83 13.17 2.54 -4.62
CA VAL A 83 12.90 1.58 -3.54
C VAL A 83 11.71 0.67 -3.88
N VAL A 84 10.67 1.19 -4.54
CA VAL A 84 9.51 0.39 -4.98
C VAL A 84 9.97 -0.71 -5.93
N GLN A 85 10.85 -0.38 -6.87
CA GLN A 85 11.40 -1.31 -7.85
C GLN A 85 12.29 -2.38 -7.20
N GLU A 86 13.14 -1.99 -6.25
CA GLU A 86 14.03 -2.91 -5.53
C GLU A 86 13.28 -3.85 -4.57
N ARG A 87 12.22 -3.36 -3.92
CA ARG A 87 11.49 -4.10 -2.88
C ARG A 87 10.49 -5.13 -3.43
N THR A 88 10.42 -5.31 -4.74
CA THR A 88 9.56 -6.31 -5.40
C THR A 88 8.08 -6.19 -5.01
N TRP A 89 7.60 -4.98 -4.75
CA TRP A 89 6.21 -4.75 -4.35
C TRP A 89 5.18 -5.06 -5.43
N THR A 90 5.61 -5.42 -6.63
CA THR A 90 4.76 -5.97 -7.70
C THR A 90 4.38 -7.43 -7.47
N ARG A 91 4.99 -8.11 -6.48
CA ARG A 91 4.65 -9.49 -6.13
C ARG A 91 3.64 -9.51 -5.00
N MET A 92 2.54 -10.23 -5.22
CA MET A 92 1.54 -10.48 -4.18
C MET A 92 2.19 -11.20 -2.98
N PRO A 93 2.05 -10.66 -1.76
CA PRO A 93 2.54 -11.31 -0.55
C PRO A 93 1.96 -12.71 -0.34
N GLU A 94 2.80 -13.65 0.11
CA GLU A 94 2.46 -15.06 0.28
C GLU A 94 1.24 -15.28 1.19
N PHE A 95 1.13 -14.56 2.32
CA PHE A 95 -0.01 -14.70 3.22
C PHE A 95 -1.37 -14.31 2.59
N ILE A 96 -1.35 -13.49 1.53
CA ILE A 96 -2.54 -13.17 0.74
C ILE A 96 -2.88 -14.33 -0.21
N ILE A 97 -1.86 -14.90 -0.86
CA ILE A 97 -1.98 -16.06 -1.75
C ILE A 97 -2.56 -17.26 -0.98
N GLU A 98 -2.05 -17.51 0.23
CA GLU A 98 -2.49 -18.57 1.14
C GLU A 98 -3.83 -18.27 1.82
N LYS A 99 -4.48 -17.14 1.49
CA LYS A 99 -5.79 -16.70 2.03
C LYS A 99 -5.80 -16.58 3.57
N GLU A 100 -4.65 -16.29 4.17
CA GLU A 100 -4.53 -16.03 5.60
C GLU A 100 -4.75 -14.54 5.95
N ALA A 101 -4.92 -13.70 4.94
CA ALA A 101 -5.19 -12.29 5.08
C ALA A 101 -6.66 -11.99 5.38
N ILE A 102 -6.90 -11.01 6.27
CA ILE A 102 -8.22 -10.37 6.38
C ILE A 102 -8.24 -9.18 5.43
N LYS A 103 -9.16 -9.19 4.47
CA LYS A 103 -9.37 -8.06 3.57
C LYS A 103 -10.25 -7.00 4.22
N GLU A 104 -9.79 -5.76 4.22
CA GLU A 104 -10.55 -4.56 4.58
C GLU A 104 -10.81 -3.75 3.30
N ASP A 105 -12.08 -3.54 2.97
CA ASP A 105 -12.46 -2.64 1.90
C ASP A 105 -12.31 -1.19 2.36
N LEU A 106 -11.71 -0.35 1.51
CA LEU A 106 -11.58 1.07 1.78
C LEU A 106 -12.93 1.78 1.64
N PRO A 107 -13.21 2.82 2.45
CA PRO A 107 -14.41 3.61 2.32
C PRO A 107 -14.47 4.26 0.93
N ALA A 108 -15.67 4.32 0.37
CA ALA A 108 -15.93 5.06 -0.87
C ALA A 108 -15.72 6.58 -0.65
N THR A 109 -15.44 7.28 -1.76
CA THR A 109 -15.17 8.72 -1.79
C THR A 109 -16.27 9.56 -1.19
#